data_AF-A0A644Z2M2-F1
#
_entry.id   AF-A0A644Z2M2-F1
#
_cell.length_a   1.000
_cell.length_b   1.000
_cell.length_c   1.000
_cell.angle_alpha   90.00
_cell.angle_beta   90.00
_cell.angle_gamma   90.00
#
_symmetry.space_group_name_H-M   'P 1'
#
loop_
_entity.id
_entity.type
_entity.pdbx_description
1 polymer ?
#
loop_
_entity_poly.entity_id
_entity_poly.type
_entity_poly.pdbx_seq_one_letter_code
_entity_poly.pdbx_strand_id
1 'polypeptide(L)'
;MSIKIKANQIVGLMFTVINLLWIIYQTYFFLAYRLKKDVLWLIMIREGILITNVIIGCIGVCLSLSLLGNKLEMKYFLIFEAILLLIEFYLI
;
A
#
# COMPACT_ATOMS: atom_id res chain seq x y z
N MET A 1 -15.41 -17.95 18.06
CA MET A 1 -14.97 -17.22 16.83
C MET A 1 -14.42 -18.23 15.84
N SER A 2 -14.97 -18.32 14.63
CA SER A 2 -14.55 -19.29 13.60
C SER A 2 -13.07 -19.10 13.24
N ILE A 3 -12.35 -20.19 12.96
CA ILE A 3 -10.94 -20.20 12.54
C ILE A 3 -10.74 -19.28 11.31
N LYS A 4 -11.71 -19.27 10.39
CA LYS A 4 -11.70 -18.42 9.18
C LYS A 4 -11.71 -16.92 9.52
N ILE A 5 -12.47 -16.53 10.54
CA ILE A 5 -12.57 -15.13 10.99
C ILE A 5 -11.25 -14.66 11.61
N LYS A 6 -10.59 -15.52 12.41
CA LYS A 6 -9.27 -15.21 12.98
C LYS A 6 -8.21 -15.05 11.89
N ALA A 7 -8.21 -15.89 10.87
CA ALA A 7 -7.27 -15.78 9.75
C ALA A 7 -7.44 -14.48 8.97
N ASN A 8 -8.68 -14.10 8.65
CA ASN A 8 -8.99 -12.81 8.00
C ASN A 8 -8.46 -11.61 8.80
N GLN A 9 -8.66 -11.64 10.12
CA GLN A 9 -8.21 -10.55 10.98
C GLN A 9 -6.68 -10.45 11.07
N ILE A 10 -5.98 -11.58 11.16
CA ILE A 10 -4.51 -11.60 11.21
C ILE A 10 -3.93 -11.06 9.91
N VAL A 11 -4.41 -11.56 8.77
CA VAL A 11 -3.92 -11.11 7.45
C VAL A 11 -4.29 -9.65 7.21
N GLY A 12 -5.52 -9.25 7.50
CA GLY A 12 -5.94 -7.85 7.37
C GLY A 12 -5.10 -6.92 8.23
N LEU A 13 -4.78 -7.29 9.47
CA LEU A 13 -3.89 -6.51 10.33
C LEU A 13 -2.48 -6.38 9.74
N MET A 14 -1.89 -7.50 9.29
CA MET A 14 -0.55 -7.50 8.69
C MET A 14 -0.49 -6.57 7.48
N PHE A 15 -1.45 -6.68 6.56
CA PHE A 15 -1.49 -5.85 5.36
C PHE A 15 -1.81 -4.38 5.65
N THR A 16 -2.61 -4.08 6.68
CA THR A 16 -2.80 -2.69 7.13
C THR A 16 -1.47 -2.08 7.58
N VAL A 17 -0.68 -2.80 8.38
CA VAL A 17 0.64 -2.32 8.85
C VAL A 17 1.60 -2.11 7.69
N ILE A 18 1.69 -3.08 6.76
CA ILE A 18 2.56 -2.99 5.58
C ILE A 18 2.19 -1.77 4.73
N ASN A 19 0.91 -1.60 4.41
CA ASN A 19 0.43 -0.47 3.60
C ASN A 19 0.64 0.89 4.30
N LEU A 20 0.50 0.96 5.63
CA LEU A 20 0.80 2.19 6.38
C LEU A 20 2.29 2.55 6.34
N LEU A 21 3.17 1.58 6.56
CA LEU A 21 4.61 1.78 6.45
C LEU A 21 5.00 2.22 5.03
N TRP A 22 4.35 1.65 4.02
CA TRP A 22 4.53 2.03 2.62
C TRP A 22 4.13 3.49 2.38
N ILE A 23 2.93 3.89 2.80
CA ILE A 23 2.46 5.29 2.68
C ILE A 23 3.44 6.25 3.33
N ILE A 24 3.90 5.96 4.55
CA ILE A 24 4.85 6.79 5.28
C ILE A 24 6.15 6.92 4.49
N TYR A 25 6.68 5.81 3.98
CA TYR A 25 7.90 5.79 3.18
C TYR A 25 7.74 6.64 1.91
N GLN A 26 6.72 6.38 1.10
CA GLN A 26 6.49 7.11 -0.17
C GLN A 26 6.23 8.60 0.06
N THR A 27 5.49 8.95 1.13
CA THR A 27 5.22 10.35 1.50
C THR A 27 6.49 11.06 1.96
N TYR A 28 7.32 10.40 2.77
CA TYR A 28 8.61 10.95 3.19
C TYR A 28 9.49 11.26 1.98
N PHE A 29 9.54 10.34 1.02
CA PHE A 29 10.28 10.52 -0.24
C PHE A 29 9.74 11.68 -1.08
N PHE A 30 8.41 11.78 -1.21
CA PHE A 30 7.77 12.88 -1.92
C PHE A 30 8.09 14.24 -1.29
N LEU A 31 8.00 14.35 0.04
CA LEU A 31 8.34 15.57 0.77
C LEU A 31 9.82 15.89 0.68
N ALA A 32 10.69 14.89 0.81
CA ALA A 32 12.13 15.05 0.66
C ALA A 32 12.50 15.54 -0.74
N TYR A 33 11.87 15.01 -1.79
CA TYR A 33 12.04 15.48 -3.17
C TYR A 33 11.65 16.95 -3.33
N ARG A 34 10.50 17.36 -2.78
CA ARG A 34 10.02 18.75 -2.84
C ARG A 34 10.90 19.74 -2.09
N LEU A 35 11.44 19.34 -0.94
CA LEU A 35 12.20 20.20 -0.03
C LEU A 35 13.72 20.19 -0.29
N LYS A 36 14.27 19.10 -0.84
CA LYS A 36 15.71 18.91 -1.10
C LYS A 36 15.93 18.37 -2.51
N LYS A 37 15.72 19.24 -3.51
CA LYS A 37 15.84 18.91 -4.94
C LYS A 37 17.26 18.52 -5.37
N ASP A 38 18.29 18.84 -4.59
CA ASP A 38 19.70 18.64 -4.95
C ASP A 38 20.19 17.18 -4.78
N VAL A 39 19.33 16.29 -4.32
CA VAL A 39 19.66 14.91 -4.04
C VAL A 39 19.41 14.07 -5.30
N LEU A 40 20.48 13.75 -6.03
CA LEU A 40 20.46 13.14 -7.37
C LEU A 40 19.53 11.92 -7.52
N TRP A 41 19.50 11.04 -6.52
CA TRP A 41 18.67 9.83 -6.53
C TRP A 41 17.18 10.11 -6.31
N LEU A 42 16.81 11.20 -5.63
CA LEU A 42 15.42 11.65 -5.51
C LEU A 42 14.90 12.20 -6.86
N ILE A 43 15.79 12.73 -7.72
CA ILE A 43 15.45 13.22 -9.07
C ILE A 43 15.14 12.07 -10.05
N MET A 44 15.67 10.89 -9.80
CA MET A 44 15.42 9.72 -10.65
C MET A 44 13.96 9.24 -10.58
N ILE A 45 13.27 9.51 -9.47
CA ILE A 45 11.88 9.09 -9.28
C ILE A 45 10.95 10.24 -9.67
N ARG A 46 10.10 10.01 -10.66
CA ARG A 46 9.11 11.02 -11.11
C ARG A 46 8.10 11.29 -9.99
N GLU A 47 7.80 12.57 -9.70
CA GLU A 47 6.81 12.94 -8.65
C GLU A 47 5.48 12.18 -8.78
N GLY A 48 5.02 11.97 -10.02
CA GLY A 48 3.81 11.21 -10.30
C GLY A 48 3.84 9.77 -9.80
N ILE A 49 5.00 9.09 -9.83
CA ILE A 49 5.15 7.72 -9.34
C ILE A 49 5.00 7.69 -7.82
N LEU A 50 5.62 8.63 -7.10
CA LEU A 50 5.50 8.74 -5.65
C LEU A 50 4.06 9.01 -5.21
N ILE A 51 3.37 9.93 -5.90
CA ILE A 51 1.95 10.22 -5.63
C ILE A 51 1.08 8.97 -5.90
N THR A 52 1.30 8.29 -7.03
CA THR A 52 0.55 7.07 -7.36
C THR A 52 0.78 5.98 -6.32
N ASN A 53 2.01 5.78 -5.84
CA ASN A 53 2.30 4.78 -4.80
C ASN A 53 1.63 5.13 -3.46
N VAL A 54 1.54 6.40 -3.09
CA VAL A 54 0.77 6.84 -1.91
C VAL A 54 -0.72 6.51 -2.09
N ILE A 55 -1.29 6.76 -3.27
CA ILE A 55 -2.69 6.43 -3.57
C ILE A 55 -2.93 4.92 -3.49
N ILE A 56 -2.04 4.12 -4.09
CA ILE A 56 -2.11 2.65 -4.04
C ILE A 56 -2.06 2.15 -2.60
N GLY A 57 -1.11 2.65 -1.79
CA GLY A 57 -1.03 2.31 -0.37
C GLY A 57 -2.32 2.64 0.39
N CYS A 58 -2.94 3.79 0.12
CA CYS A 58 -4.24 4.16 0.72
C CYS A 58 -5.36 3.18 0.33
N ILE A 59 -5.41 2.74 -0.94
CA ILE A 59 -6.35 1.71 -1.39
C ILE A 59 -6.10 0.38 -0.66
N GLY A 60 -4.84 -0.03 -0.52
CA GLY A 60 -4.43 -1.23 0.22
C GLY A 60 -4.86 -1.19 1.70
N VAL A 61 -4.73 -0.03 2.37
CA VAL A 61 -5.26 0.15 3.74
C VAL A 61 -6.77 -0.08 3.77
N CYS A 62 -7.53 0.52 2.84
CA CYS A 62 -8.99 0.37 2.78
C CYS A 62 -9.42 -1.09 2.56
N LEU A 63 -8.72 -1.82 1.69
CA LEU A 63 -8.96 -3.24 1.44
C LEU A 63 -8.66 -4.09 2.68
N SER A 64 -7.54 -3.81 3.35
CA SER A 64 -7.09 -4.51 4.55
C SER A 64 -8.06 -4.31 5.73
N LEU A 65 -8.57 -3.08 5.92
CA LEU A 65 -9.60 -2.78 6.91
C LEU A 65 -10.93 -3.49 6.59
N SER A 66 -11.28 -3.60 5.31
CA SER A 66 -12.46 -4.35 4.88
C SER A 66 -12.33 -5.86 5.17
N LEU A 67 -11.13 -6.41 5.05
CA LEU A 67 -10.82 -7.79 5.42
C LEU A 67 -10.87 -8.01 6.95
N LEU A 68 -10.31 -7.08 7.73
CA LEU A 68 -10.40 -7.05 9.21
C LEU A 68 -11.85 -7.07 9.70
N GLY A 69 -12.70 -6.27 9.05
CA GLY A 69 -14.14 -6.22 9.31
C GLY A 69 -14.92 -7.44 8.79
N ASN A 70 -14.26 -8.42 8.17
CA ASN A 70 -14.88 -9.56 7.48
C ASN A 70 -15.94 -9.15 6.44
N LYS A 71 -15.83 -7.94 5.88
CA LYS A 71 -16.72 -7.43 4.83
C LYS A 71 -16.30 -7.90 3.44
N LEU A 72 -15.05 -8.35 3.31
CA LEU A 72 -14.44 -8.84 2.07
C LEU A 72 -13.96 -10.28 2.27
N GLU A 73 -14.14 -11.14 1.26
CA GLU A 73 -13.56 -12.48 1.30
C GLU A 73 -12.06 -12.44 0.97
N MET A 74 -11.28 -13.27 1.67
CA MET A 74 -9.82 -13.38 1.48
C MET A 74 -9.40 -13.58 0.02
N LYS A 75 -10.13 -14.39 -0.74
CA LYS A 75 -9.80 -14.69 -2.14
C LYS A 75 -9.82 -13.42 -3.01
N TYR A 76 -10.83 -12.55 -2.80
CA TYR A 76 -10.95 -11.30 -3.55
C TYR A 76 -9.91 -10.29 -3.08
N PHE A 77 -9.66 -10.23 -1.76
CA PHE A 77 -8.58 -9.41 -1.20
C PHE A 77 -7.23 -9.71 -1.87
N LEU A 78 -6.83 -10.99 -1.91
CA LEU A 78 -5.55 -11.40 -2.49
C LEU A 78 -5.46 -11.09 -3.99
N ILE A 79 -6.55 -11.21 -4.74
CA ILE A 79 -6.59 -10.85 -6.17
C ILE A 79 -6.37 -9.34 -6.34
N PHE A 80 -7.05 -8.51 -5.55
CA PHE A 80 -6.87 -7.06 -5.62
C PHE A 80 -5.45 -6.63 -5.23
N GLU A 81 -4.90 -7.18 -4.15
CA GLU A 81 -3.51 -6.91 -3.75
C GLU A 81 -2.51 -7.33 -4.83
N ALA A 82 -2.71 -8.48 -5.48
CA ALA A 82 -1.86 -8.90 -6.59
C ALA A 82 -1.91 -7.93 -7.78
N ILE A 83 -3.10 -7.39 -8.10
CA ILE A 83 -3.26 -6.39 -9.16
C ILE A 83 -2.55 -5.08 -8.77
N LEU A 84 -2.68 -4.63 -7.53
CA LEU A 84 -2.00 -3.42 -7.04
C LEU A 84 -0.48 -3.58 -7.13
N LEU A 85 0.06 -4.72 -6.71
CA LEU A 85 1.49 -5.03 -6.83
C LEU A 85 1.98 -5.05 -8.30
N LEU A 86 1.16 -5.56 -9.22
CA LEU A 86 1.49 -5.52 -10.66
C LEU A 86 1.51 -4.10 -11.22
N ILE A 87 0.58 -3.24 -10.79
CA ILE A 87 0.58 -1.82 -11.18
C ILE A 87 1.84 -1.15 -10.65
N GLU A 88 2.20 -1.38 -9.39
CA GLU A 88 3.43 -0.84 -8.80
C GLU A 88 4.67 -1.30 -9.55
N PHE A 89 4.78 -2.60 -9.88
CA PHE A 89 5.91 -3.14 -10.64
C PHE A 89 6.08 -2.47 -12.01
N TYR A 90 4.98 -2.09 -12.67
CA TYR A 90 5.03 -1.42 -13.97
C TYR A 90 5.37 0.08 -13.87
N LEU A 91 5.21 0.68 -12.69
CA LEU A 91 5.49 2.09 -12.43
C LEU A 91 6.93 2.35 -11.95
N ILE A 92 7.69 1.30 -11.65
CA ILE A 92 9.13 1.34 -11.32
C ILE A 92 9.96 1.36 -12.60
#